data_AF-T0L9M6-F1
#
_entry.id   AF-T0L9M6-F1
#
_cell.length_a   1.000
_cell.length_b   1.000
_cell.length_c   1.000
_cell.angle_alpha   90.00
_cell.angle_beta   90.00
_cell.angle_gamma   90.00
#
_symmetry.space_group_name_H-M   'P 1'
#
loop_
_entity.id
_entity.type
_entity.pdbx_description
1 polymer ?
#
loop_
_entity_poly.entity_id
_entity_poly.type
_entity_poly.pdbx_seq_one_letter_code
_entity_poly.pdbx_strand_id
1 'polypeptide(L)'
;IIYDPVRPDGKVYFITKEGYELRSPDRPYTVRYTGMLEAAIEDGTLQNYLDLIRLWQLDSKSEILSMGLDFSRFIPDIPHAIENIDGPHGSGKTSYTETKRSLFDPNGAPTQSLKFDERDLSISAVHQGMLAFDNVNSALPDYISDIICRLTTGQGFRTRELYTNTGEVILKLKRSIIINGINRASYKPDFIDRECPIHLGVMPESRRMTDADIRAKAEALIPKVREFIISIIPKAMELYSQVESELRGKLPRMADFVIWGECGIRAMGFPAMSFYNAYMEAKHEETVDVARDTLIISAIQGLMANREEWKGTTKDLLDMLESFVTENQRKSKAFPKDERRLGRALRELLPTLHELGFEVTTLTDGNRTKMIKRIGETYKVNVSNVKTNLSLRNTRSVKLTITKNGFQKTSNVSEAEAVNYRMESKNDITDINFHELGDKKNVKTNSQSRMDPSNSYVLKKDDEGNLNTSSHDEITDTPIKNDSPHRPLSPDLQGEQEK
;
A
#
# COMPACT_ATOMS: atom_id res chain seq x y z
N ILE A 1 -2.50 -11.95 17.81
CA ILE A 1 -1.77 -11.62 16.55
C ILE A 1 -0.35 -12.15 16.68
N ILE A 2 0.23 -12.69 15.60
CA ILE A 2 1.63 -13.11 15.54
C ILE A 2 2.33 -12.26 14.48
N TYR A 3 3.46 -11.64 14.84
CA TYR A 3 4.33 -10.93 13.90
C TYR A 3 5.71 -11.60 13.90
N ASP A 4 6.13 -12.12 12.75
CA ASP A 4 7.47 -12.71 12.56
C ASP A 4 8.41 -11.64 11.97
N PRO A 5 9.35 -11.10 12.75
CA PRO A 5 10.35 -10.16 12.26
C PRO A 5 11.48 -10.82 11.45
N VAL A 6 11.35 -12.10 11.08
CA VAL A 6 12.33 -12.87 10.30
C VAL A 6 13.70 -12.95 11.01
N ARG A 7 13.70 -12.91 12.34
CA ARG A 7 14.92 -12.95 13.16
C ARG A 7 15.68 -14.27 12.99
N PRO A 8 17.03 -14.26 13.02
CA PRO A 8 17.83 -15.47 12.97
C PRO A 8 17.54 -16.48 14.10
N ASP A 9 17.12 -15.99 15.27
CA ASP A 9 16.77 -16.83 16.43
C ASP A 9 15.37 -17.46 16.36
N GLY A 10 14.61 -17.20 15.29
CA GLY A 10 13.28 -17.76 15.06
C GLY A 10 12.20 -17.24 16.00
N LYS A 11 12.49 -16.24 16.85
CA LYS A 11 11.50 -15.67 17.78
C LYS A 11 10.51 -14.78 17.04
N VAL A 12 9.27 -14.80 17.52
CA VAL A 12 8.16 -14.02 16.97
C VAL A 12 7.46 -13.23 18.09
N TYR A 13 6.84 -12.12 17.71
CA TYR A 13 6.04 -11.32 18.63
C TYR A 13 4.63 -11.90 18.73
N PHE A 14 4.21 -12.23 19.95
CA PHE A 14 2.84 -12.59 20.27
C PHE A 14 2.16 -11.37 20.87
N ILE A 15 1.10 -10.92 20.22
CA ILE A 15 0.42 -9.66 20.56
C ILE A 15 -1.03 -9.99 20.92
N THR A 16 -1.43 -9.55 22.10
CA THR A 16 -2.71 -9.81 22.76
C THR A 16 -3.29 -8.49 23.29
N LYS A 17 -4.47 -8.51 23.93
CA LYS A 17 -5.04 -7.32 24.56
C LYS A 17 -4.22 -6.87 25.77
N GLU A 18 -3.54 -7.81 26.43
CA GLU A 18 -2.76 -7.60 27.64
C GLU A 18 -1.37 -7.02 27.35
N GLY A 19 -0.90 -7.10 26.11
CA GLY A 19 0.43 -6.64 25.70
C GLY A 19 1.03 -7.47 24.57
N TYR A 20 2.33 -7.30 24.36
CA TYR A 20 3.11 -8.07 23.39
C TYR A 20 4.38 -8.64 24.04
N GLU A 21 4.77 -9.83 23.60
CA GLU A 21 5.96 -10.51 24.07
C GLU A 21 6.72 -11.18 22.92
N LEU A 22 8.06 -11.13 22.98
CA LEU A 22 8.93 -11.85 22.05
C LEU A 22 9.27 -13.22 22.63
N ARG A 23 8.83 -14.29 21.98
CA ARG A 23 9.10 -15.66 22.43
C ARG A 23 9.40 -16.61 21.27
N SER A 24 10.08 -17.70 21.58
CA SER A 24 10.27 -18.80 20.64
C SER A 24 8.94 -19.52 20.45
N PRO A 25 8.49 -19.72 19.20
CA PRO A 25 7.26 -20.45 18.95
C PRO A 25 7.47 -21.96 19.21
N ASP A 26 6.43 -22.65 19.66
CA ASP A 26 6.38 -24.10 19.85
C ASP A 26 6.45 -24.88 18.53
N ARG A 27 6.00 -24.25 17.44
CA ARG A 27 6.11 -24.72 16.05
C ARG A 27 6.23 -23.54 15.09
N PRO A 28 6.77 -23.70 13.88
CA PRO A 28 6.78 -22.63 12.89
C PRO A 28 5.36 -22.14 12.58
N TYR A 29 5.08 -20.85 12.83
CA TYR A 29 3.81 -20.19 12.48
C TYR A 29 3.84 -19.54 11.09
N THR A 30 5.04 -19.26 10.59
CA THR A 30 5.32 -18.53 9.36
C THR A 30 6.28 -19.34 8.49
N VAL A 31 6.20 -19.13 7.17
CA VAL A 31 7.14 -19.67 6.19
C VAL A 31 7.99 -18.50 5.70
N ARG A 32 9.31 -18.69 5.72
CA ARG A 32 10.28 -17.70 5.24
C ARG A 32 10.65 -18.03 3.81
N TYR A 33 10.38 -17.09 2.90
CA TYR A 33 10.70 -17.22 1.48
C TYR A 33 11.97 -16.45 1.13
N THR A 34 12.59 -16.81 0.00
CA THR A 34 13.76 -16.11 -0.52
C THR A 34 13.47 -14.62 -0.69
N GLY A 35 14.41 -13.79 -0.24
CA GLY A 35 14.32 -12.33 -0.33
C GLY A 35 13.67 -11.66 0.88
N MET A 36 13.03 -12.40 1.81
CA MET A 36 12.63 -11.83 3.10
C MET A 36 13.85 -11.37 3.90
N LEU A 37 13.80 -10.16 4.45
CA LEU A 37 14.86 -9.59 5.27
C LEU A 37 14.39 -9.48 6.73
N GLU A 38 15.36 -9.42 7.65
CA GLU A 38 15.08 -9.20 9.07
C GLU A 38 14.42 -7.83 9.28
N ALA A 39 13.30 -7.82 10.00
CA ALA A 39 12.56 -6.63 10.40
C ALA A 39 13.00 -6.19 11.80
N ALA A 40 14.10 -5.42 11.87
CA ALA A 40 14.67 -4.94 13.14
C ALA A 40 13.65 -4.15 13.99
N ILE A 41 13.62 -4.33 15.30
CA ILE A 41 12.65 -3.65 16.18
C ILE A 41 13.43 -2.93 17.28
N GLU A 42 13.15 -1.64 17.46
CA GLU A 42 13.78 -0.77 18.46
C GLU A 42 12.71 0.09 19.13
N ASP A 43 12.86 0.41 20.42
CA ASP A 43 11.89 1.23 21.14
C ASP A 43 11.55 2.53 20.40
N GLY A 44 10.27 2.75 20.13
CA GLY A 44 9.79 3.86 19.31
C GLY A 44 8.75 4.74 19.98
N THR A 45 8.48 5.86 19.33
CA THR A 45 7.46 6.82 19.76
C THR A 45 6.64 7.30 18.57
N LEU A 46 5.48 7.90 18.86
CA LEU A 46 4.68 8.60 17.84
C LEU A 46 5.52 9.66 17.11
N GLN A 47 6.44 10.35 17.80
CA GLN A 47 7.28 11.36 17.15
C GLN A 47 8.18 10.74 16.08
N ASN A 48 8.76 9.56 16.33
CA ASN A 48 9.55 8.86 15.31
C ASN A 48 8.71 8.51 14.08
N TYR A 49 7.43 8.18 14.29
CA TYR A 49 6.51 7.90 13.20
C TYR A 49 6.18 9.15 12.40
N LEU A 50 5.84 10.24 13.08
CA LEU A 50 5.61 11.53 12.43
C LEU A 50 6.83 11.99 11.65
N ASP A 51 8.04 11.83 12.20
CA ASP A 51 9.29 12.17 11.51
C ASP A 51 9.50 11.32 10.25
N LEU A 52 9.13 10.04 10.28
CA LEU A 52 9.22 9.15 9.11
C LEU A 52 8.26 9.60 8.01
N ILE A 53 6.97 9.76 8.29
CA ILE A 53 5.98 10.10 7.25
C ILE A 53 6.19 11.50 6.67
N ARG A 54 6.73 12.44 7.48
CA ARG A 54 7.00 13.82 7.06
C ARG A 54 8.15 13.96 6.07
N LEU A 55 8.92 12.89 5.82
CA LEU A 55 9.88 12.87 4.71
C LEU A 55 9.21 13.13 3.35
N TRP A 56 7.91 12.82 3.20
CA TRP A 56 7.15 13.00 1.95
C TRP A 56 6.13 14.14 1.97
N GLN A 57 6.13 14.98 3.02
CA GLN A 57 5.29 16.18 3.11
C GLN A 57 3.79 15.95 2.81
N LEU A 58 3.27 14.86 3.35
CA LEU A 58 1.83 14.61 3.35
C LEU A 58 1.08 15.77 4.02
N ASP A 59 -0.10 16.11 3.50
CA ASP A 59 -1.02 16.96 4.24
C ASP A 59 -1.57 16.23 5.47
N SER A 60 -2.21 16.95 6.39
CA SER A 60 -2.69 16.36 7.64
C SER A 60 -3.65 15.19 7.43
N LYS A 61 -4.45 15.22 6.34
CA LYS A 61 -5.36 14.14 5.97
C LYS A 61 -4.58 12.90 5.55
N SER A 62 -3.63 13.06 4.63
CA SER A 62 -2.80 11.97 4.10
C SER A 62 -1.85 11.40 5.15
N GLU A 63 -1.38 12.21 6.13
CA GLU A 63 -0.65 11.70 7.30
C GLU A 63 -1.49 10.69 8.09
N ILE A 64 -2.76 11.01 8.38
CA ILE A 64 -3.69 10.12 9.09
C ILE A 64 -3.99 8.85 8.27
N LEU A 65 -4.24 9.00 6.97
CA LEU A 65 -4.48 7.86 6.07
C LEU A 65 -3.28 6.93 6.01
N SER A 66 -2.09 7.49 5.82
CA SER A 66 -0.82 6.76 5.78
C SER A 66 -0.58 5.97 7.08
N MET A 67 -0.82 6.60 8.24
CA MET A 67 -0.67 5.93 9.53
C MET A 67 -1.70 4.82 9.76
N GLY A 68 -2.96 5.02 9.38
CA GLY A 68 -3.99 4.01 9.53
C GLY A 68 -3.81 2.83 8.56
N LEU A 69 -3.35 3.09 7.33
CA LEU A 69 -2.95 2.06 6.36
C LEU A 69 -1.84 1.18 6.94
N ASP A 70 -0.74 1.78 7.35
CA ASP A 70 0.37 1.08 7.97
C ASP A 70 -0.05 0.26 9.19
N PHE A 71 -0.80 0.85 10.12
CA PHE A 71 -1.30 0.14 11.30
C PHE A 71 -2.14 -1.08 10.90
N SER A 72 -3.07 -0.90 9.96
CA SER A 72 -3.98 -1.98 9.54
C SER A 72 -3.23 -3.20 8.98
N ARG A 73 -2.04 -3.01 8.39
CA ARG A 73 -1.22 -4.11 7.84
C ARG A 73 -0.78 -5.11 8.88
N PHE A 74 -0.58 -4.67 10.13
CA PHE A 74 -0.22 -5.53 11.24
C PHE A 74 -1.41 -6.31 11.82
N ILE A 75 -2.62 -6.04 11.34
CA ILE A 75 -3.82 -6.78 11.73
C ILE A 75 -4.07 -7.90 10.70
N PRO A 76 -3.92 -9.18 11.08
CA PRO A 76 -4.15 -10.29 10.17
C PRO A 76 -5.64 -10.52 9.92
N ASP A 77 -5.95 -11.28 8.87
CA ASP A 77 -7.29 -11.80 8.57
C ASP A 77 -8.39 -10.75 8.35
N ILE A 78 -8.04 -9.50 8.06
CA ILE A 78 -8.96 -8.45 7.60
C ILE A 78 -8.74 -8.12 6.13
N PRO A 79 -9.75 -7.61 5.42
CA PRO A 79 -9.52 -6.95 4.15
C PRO A 79 -8.58 -5.75 4.31
N HIS A 80 -7.68 -5.52 3.35
CA HIS A 80 -6.80 -4.35 3.33
C HIS A 80 -7.11 -3.46 2.12
N ALA A 81 -7.24 -2.15 2.33
CA ALA A 81 -7.41 -1.22 1.21
C ALA A 81 -6.15 -1.19 0.34
N ILE A 82 -6.34 -0.91 -0.95
CA ILE A 82 -5.25 -0.70 -1.89
C ILE A 82 -4.68 0.69 -1.62
N GLU A 83 -3.44 0.81 -1.17
CA GLU A 83 -2.77 2.11 -1.06
C GLU A 83 -2.38 2.55 -2.48
N ASN A 84 -3.19 3.43 -3.07
CA ASN A 84 -2.92 3.97 -4.39
C ASN A 84 -2.23 5.33 -4.24
N ILE A 85 -0.98 5.43 -4.69
CA ILE A 85 -0.17 6.64 -4.58
C ILE A 85 -0.19 7.38 -5.90
N ASP A 86 -0.47 8.68 -5.86
CA ASP A 86 -0.26 9.56 -6.99
C ASP A 86 0.57 10.80 -6.60
N GLY A 87 0.76 11.65 -7.60
CA GLY A 87 1.54 12.86 -7.49
C GLY A 87 2.35 13.12 -8.76
N PRO A 88 2.89 14.32 -8.94
CA PRO A 88 3.69 14.66 -10.11
C PRO A 88 5.01 13.88 -10.16
N HIS A 89 5.70 13.95 -11.29
CA HIS A 89 7.05 13.40 -11.41
C HIS A 89 7.97 14.04 -10.36
N GLY A 90 8.77 13.23 -9.66
CA GLY A 90 9.68 13.73 -8.61
C GLY A 90 9.03 14.02 -7.25
N SER A 91 7.79 13.58 -6.99
CA SER A 91 7.16 13.73 -5.66
C SER A 91 7.61 12.69 -4.61
N GLY A 92 8.51 11.76 -4.96
CA GLY A 92 9.03 10.75 -4.03
C GLY A 92 8.17 9.48 -3.88
N LYS A 93 7.28 9.18 -4.85
CA LYS A 93 6.38 8.01 -4.79
C LYS A 93 7.11 6.68 -4.64
N THR A 94 8.19 6.46 -5.39
CA THR A 94 9.00 5.24 -5.29
C THR A 94 9.64 5.11 -3.91
N SER A 95 10.29 6.16 -3.39
CA SER A 95 10.93 6.10 -2.07
C SER A 95 9.92 5.95 -0.91
N TYR A 96 8.73 6.55 -1.05
CA TYR A 96 7.61 6.31 -0.13
C TYR A 96 7.19 4.84 -0.16
N THR A 97 7.01 4.28 -1.36
CA THR A 97 6.61 2.88 -1.57
C THR A 97 7.62 1.91 -0.94
N GLU A 98 8.92 2.11 -1.21
CA GLU A 98 10.01 1.31 -0.65
C GLU A 98 10.05 1.40 0.89
N THR A 99 9.78 2.58 1.44
CA THR A 99 9.71 2.79 2.90
C THR A 99 8.54 2.04 3.51
N LYS A 100 7.34 2.14 2.91
CA LYS A 100 6.15 1.41 3.40
C LYS A 100 6.32 -0.10 3.33
N ARG A 101 6.90 -0.60 2.23
CA ARG A 101 7.31 -2.00 2.09
C ARG A 101 8.23 -2.40 3.23
N SER A 102 9.30 -1.65 3.42
CA SER A 102 10.31 -1.94 4.43
C SER A 102 9.77 -1.84 5.85
N LEU A 103 8.80 -0.97 6.13
CA LEU A 103 8.18 -0.87 7.45
C LEU A 103 7.46 -2.17 7.84
N PHE A 104 6.64 -2.74 6.94
CA PHE A 104 5.79 -3.89 7.24
C PHE A 104 6.44 -5.25 6.93
N ASP A 105 6.95 -5.43 5.71
CA ASP A 105 7.47 -6.69 5.19
C ASP A 105 8.76 -6.44 4.37
N PRO A 106 9.91 -6.24 5.07
CA PRO A 106 11.22 -6.00 4.46
C PRO A 106 11.60 -7.08 3.44
N ASN A 107 12.05 -6.63 2.27
CA ASN A 107 12.41 -7.53 1.19
C ASN A 107 13.61 -7.01 0.38
N GLY A 108 14.47 -7.91 -0.08
CA GLY A 108 15.61 -7.59 -0.95
C GLY A 108 15.20 -7.01 -2.32
N ALA A 109 13.98 -7.29 -2.77
CA ALA A 109 13.33 -6.61 -3.88
C ALA A 109 12.14 -5.78 -3.33
N PRO A 110 12.36 -4.51 -2.96
CA PRO A 110 11.36 -3.72 -2.24
C PRO A 110 10.15 -3.33 -3.10
N THR A 111 10.32 -3.25 -4.42
CA THR A 111 9.25 -2.98 -5.38
C THR A 111 9.37 -3.88 -6.60
N GLN A 112 8.27 -4.05 -7.34
CA GLN A 112 8.21 -4.83 -8.56
C GLN A 112 7.34 -4.16 -9.62
N SER A 113 7.67 -4.36 -10.90
CA SER A 113 6.82 -3.88 -11.99
C SER A 113 5.56 -4.74 -12.10
N LEU A 114 4.43 -4.13 -12.45
CA LEU A 114 3.18 -4.87 -12.69
C LEU A 114 3.14 -5.50 -14.11
N LYS A 115 4.03 -6.46 -14.37
CA LYS A 115 4.13 -7.23 -15.62
C LYS A 115 3.93 -8.72 -15.34
N PHE A 116 2.84 -9.07 -14.70
CA PHE A 116 2.57 -10.43 -14.23
C PHE A 116 1.43 -11.06 -15.01
N ASP A 117 1.52 -12.37 -15.21
CA ASP A 117 0.33 -13.18 -15.46
C ASP A 117 -0.34 -13.57 -14.12
N GLU A 118 -1.48 -14.25 -14.19
CA GLU A 118 -2.20 -14.70 -12.98
C GLU A 118 -1.34 -15.60 -12.08
N ARG A 119 -0.45 -16.41 -12.67
CA ARG A 119 0.40 -17.36 -11.94
C ARG A 119 1.48 -16.62 -11.17
N ASP A 120 2.17 -15.69 -11.80
CA ASP A 120 3.24 -14.94 -11.14
C ASP A 120 2.69 -14.09 -9.99
N LEU A 121 1.53 -13.43 -10.19
CA LEU A 121 0.87 -12.66 -9.13
C LEU A 121 0.44 -13.55 -7.95
N SER A 122 -0.04 -14.76 -8.25
CA SER A 122 -0.36 -15.77 -7.22
C SER A 122 0.87 -16.16 -6.40
N ILE A 123 2.00 -16.42 -7.06
CA ILE A 123 3.27 -16.77 -6.40
C ILE A 123 3.73 -15.63 -5.49
N SER A 124 3.77 -14.41 -6.02
CA SER A 124 4.16 -13.23 -5.24
C SER A 124 3.25 -13.05 -4.03
N ALA A 125 1.94 -13.25 -4.17
CA ALA A 125 1.00 -13.17 -3.05
C ALA A 125 1.25 -14.25 -1.99
N VAL A 126 1.68 -15.46 -2.35
CA VAL A 126 2.04 -16.49 -1.36
C VAL A 126 3.32 -16.11 -0.63
N HIS A 127 4.32 -15.59 -1.34
CA HIS A 127 5.66 -15.34 -0.81
C HIS A 127 5.81 -14.01 -0.06
N GLN A 128 4.89 -13.06 -0.24
CA GLN A 128 5.00 -11.71 0.30
C GLN A 128 3.78 -11.37 1.14
N GLY A 129 3.97 -10.70 2.27
CA GLY A 129 2.90 -10.14 3.09
C GLY A 129 2.29 -8.88 2.46
N MET A 130 3.09 -8.16 1.67
CA MET A 130 2.66 -6.97 0.93
C MET A 130 3.18 -6.98 -0.52
N LEU A 131 2.30 -6.61 -1.46
CA LEU A 131 2.66 -6.47 -2.87
C LEU A 131 2.88 -5.00 -3.17
N ALA A 132 4.11 -4.64 -3.56
CA ALA A 132 4.48 -3.26 -3.86
C ALA A 132 4.76 -3.06 -5.35
N PHE A 133 3.81 -2.46 -6.05
CA PHE A 133 3.90 -2.21 -7.48
C PHE A 133 4.34 -0.78 -7.75
N ASP A 134 5.49 -0.63 -8.39
CA ASP A 134 6.04 0.68 -8.75
C ASP A 134 5.96 0.93 -10.26
N ASN A 135 5.77 2.20 -10.64
CA ASN A 135 5.70 2.67 -12.02
C ASN A 135 4.66 1.93 -12.89
N VAL A 136 3.42 1.80 -12.40
CA VAL A 136 2.28 1.31 -13.18
C VAL A 136 1.87 2.40 -14.19
N ASN A 137 2.58 2.42 -15.32
CA ASN A 137 2.47 3.45 -16.35
C ASN A 137 1.46 3.10 -17.45
N SER A 138 1.07 1.84 -17.56
CA SER A 138 0.04 1.37 -18.49
C SER A 138 -1.30 1.17 -17.78
N ALA A 139 -2.40 1.29 -18.52
CA ALA A 139 -3.72 0.93 -18.03
C ALA A 139 -3.69 -0.49 -17.44
N LEU A 140 -4.27 -0.64 -16.25
CA LEU A 140 -4.31 -1.92 -15.55
C LEU A 140 -5.19 -2.89 -16.33
N PRO A 141 -4.68 -4.07 -16.79
CA PRO A 141 -5.53 -5.02 -17.47
C PRO A 141 -6.67 -5.51 -16.58
N ASP A 142 -7.86 -5.67 -17.17
CA ASP A 142 -9.10 -6.04 -16.47
C ASP A 142 -8.94 -7.25 -15.53
N TYR A 143 -8.24 -8.29 -15.98
CA TYR A 143 -8.03 -9.51 -15.21
C TYR A 143 -7.08 -9.31 -14.01
N ILE A 144 -6.06 -8.45 -14.16
CA ILE A 144 -5.16 -8.10 -13.05
C ILE A 144 -5.90 -7.28 -12.00
N SER A 145 -6.73 -6.31 -12.43
CA SER A 145 -7.60 -5.56 -11.52
C SER A 145 -8.49 -6.48 -10.69
N ASP A 146 -9.09 -7.50 -11.33
CA ASP A 146 -9.96 -8.45 -10.65
C ASP A 146 -9.17 -9.31 -9.64
N ILE A 147 -7.95 -9.76 -9.97
CA ILE A 147 -7.11 -10.54 -9.05
C ILE A 147 -6.67 -9.69 -7.85
N ILE A 148 -6.24 -8.45 -8.09
CA ILE A 148 -5.88 -7.49 -7.03
C ILE A 148 -7.05 -7.28 -6.06
N CYS A 149 -8.27 -7.07 -6.57
CA CYS A 149 -9.48 -6.92 -5.75
C CYS A 149 -9.85 -8.18 -4.95
N ARG A 150 -9.50 -9.38 -5.43
CA ARG A 150 -9.70 -10.62 -4.68
C ARG A 150 -8.64 -10.78 -3.58
N LEU A 151 -7.39 -10.41 -3.87
CA LEU A 151 -6.29 -10.45 -2.91
C LEU A 151 -6.48 -9.46 -1.75
N THR A 152 -7.17 -8.34 -1.95
CA THR A 152 -7.48 -7.43 -0.83
C THR A 152 -8.49 -7.99 0.16
N THR A 153 -9.42 -8.84 -0.29
CA THR A 153 -10.55 -9.33 0.52
C THR A 153 -10.41 -10.80 0.94
N GLY A 154 -9.49 -11.55 0.32
CA GLY A 154 -9.32 -12.97 0.57
C GLY A 154 -10.33 -13.85 -0.15
N GLN A 155 -11.01 -13.30 -1.17
CA GLN A 155 -11.91 -14.09 -2.00
C GLN A 155 -11.11 -15.18 -2.72
N GLY A 156 -11.52 -16.44 -2.52
CA GLY A 156 -10.84 -17.60 -3.09
C GLY A 156 -10.79 -17.53 -4.61
N PHE A 157 -9.62 -17.76 -5.19
CA PHE A 157 -9.47 -17.98 -6.63
C PHE A 157 -8.63 -19.23 -6.90
N ARG A 158 -8.94 -19.90 -8.02
CA ARG A 158 -8.24 -21.10 -8.46
C ARG A 158 -7.05 -20.69 -9.29
N THR A 159 -5.87 -21.16 -8.94
CA THR A 159 -4.66 -21.03 -9.75
C THR A 159 -4.07 -22.42 -10.00
N ARG A 160 -3.17 -22.54 -10.97
CA ARG A 160 -2.47 -23.80 -11.22
C ARG A 160 -1.50 -24.08 -10.07
N GLU A 161 -1.40 -25.33 -9.66
CA GLU A 161 -0.45 -25.79 -8.66
C GLU A 161 0.99 -25.51 -9.11
N LEU A 162 1.87 -25.21 -8.15
CA LEU A 162 3.28 -25.06 -8.44
C LEU A 162 3.86 -26.44 -8.78
N TYR A 163 4.51 -26.54 -9.94
CA TYR A 163 5.23 -27.73 -10.42
C TYR A 163 4.37 -28.89 -10.98
N THR A 164 3.06 -28.73 -11.20
CA THR A 164 2.25 -29.69 -11.96
C THR A 164 1.41 -28.99 -13.05
N ASN A 165 1.31 -29.60 -14.23
CA ASN A 165 0.50 -29.04 -15.34
C ASN A 165 -1.01 -29.29 -15.16
N THR A 166 -1.41 -30.06 -14.13
CA THR A 166 -2.78 -30.57 -13.95
C THR A 166 -3.38 -30.34 -12.56
N GLY A 167 -2.62 -29.82 -11.59
CA GLY A 167 -3.13 -29.47 -10.26
C GLY A 167 -3.76 -28.07 -10.25
N GLU A 168 -4.90 -27.92 -9.57
CA GLU A 168 -5.46 -26.62 -9.22
C GLU A 168 -5.39 -26.43 -7.70
N VAL A 169 -4.93 -25.26 -7.26
CA VAL A 169 -4.96 -24.85 -5.84
C VAL A 169 -5.88 -23.66 -5.67
N ILE A 170 -6.62 -23.64 -4.56
CA ILE A 170 -7.49 -22.51 -4.19
C ILE A 170 -6.71 -21.63 -3.22
N LEU A 171 -6.37 -20.41 -3.65
CA LEU A 171 -5.73 -19.41 -2.81
C LEU A 171 -6.79 -18.52 -2.15
N LYS A 172 -6.76 -18.43 -0.82
CA LYS A 172 -7.55 -17.49 -0.02
C LYS A 172 -6.61 -16.62 0.81
N LEU A 173 -6.04 -15.61 0.15
CA LEU A 173 -5.03 -14.75 0.76
C LEU A 173 -5.57 -13.32 0.86
N LYS A 174 -5.46 -12.71 2.05
CA LYS A 174 -5.62 -11.27 2.25
C LYS A 174 -4.24 -10.64 2.23
N ARG A 175 -4.01 -9.68 1.33
CA ARG A 175 -2.70 -9.02 1.14
C ARG A 175 -2.83 -7.52 1.13
N SER A 176 -1.88 -6.88 1.79
CA SER A 176 -1.65 -5.45 1.64
C SER A 176 -1.08 -5.19 0.24
N ILE A 177 -1.60 -4.18 -0.44
CA ILE A 177 -1.18 -3.83 -1.79
C ILE A 177 -0.92 -2.33 -1.82
N ILE A 178 0.23 -1.95 -2.36
CA ILE A 178 0.57 -0.55 -2.65
C ILE A 178 0.87 -0.44 -4.14
N ILE A 179 0.32 0.58 -4.78
CA ILE A 179 0.47 0.83 -6.21
C ILE A 179 0.83 2.29 -6.41
N ASN A 180 1.96 2.53 -7.07
CA ASN A 180 2.31 3.84 -7.63
C ASN A 180 2.13 3.78 -9.16
N GLY A 181 1.31 4.67 -9.71
CA GLY A 181 1.08 4.78 -11.15
C GLY A 181 0.46 6.12 -11.55
N ILE A 182 0.56 6.46 -12.84
CA ILE A 182 0.14 7.79 -13.35
C ILE A 182 -1.27 7.75 -13.97
N ASN A 183 -1.80 6.56 -14.31
CA ASN A 183 -3.01 6.44 -15.14
C ASN A 183 -4.22 5.82 -14.42
N ARG A 184 -4.76 6.55 -13.42
CA ARG A 184 -5.92 6.13 -12.61
C ARG A 184 -7.25 6.09 -13.36
N ALA A 185 -7.44 6.95 -14.36
CA ALA A 185 -8.68 7.04 -15.13
C ALA A 185 -9.10 5.74 -15.84
N SER A 186 -8.19 4.76 -15.92
CA SER A 186 -8.44 3.44 -16.50
C SER A 186 -8.92 2.38 -15.51
N TYR A 187 -8.98 2.69 -14.21
CA TYR A 187 -9.32 1.70 -13.17
C TYR A 187 -10.82 1.42 -13.11
N LYS A 188 -11.16 0.17 -12.80
CA LYS A 188 -12.54 -0.26 -12.65
C LYS A 188 -13.15 0.36 -11.37
N PRO A 189 -14.47 0.63 -11.34
CA PRO A 189 -15.17 1.08 -10.13
C PRO A 189 -14.95 0.14 -8.92
N ASP A 190 -14.81 -1.17 -9.17
CA ASP A 190 -14.55 -2.16 -8.11
C ASP A 190 -13.17 -1.96 -7.45
N PHE A 191 -12.16 -1.55 -8.21
CA PHE A 191 -10.83 -1.22 -7.70
C PHE A 191 -10.87 0.08 -6.92
N ILE A 192 -11.45 1.12 -7.53
CA ILE A 192 -11.58 2.46 -6.93
C ILE A 192 -12.30 2.35 -5.59
N ASP A 193 -13.37 1.58 -5.48
CA ASP A 193 -14.14 1.39 -4.25
C ASP A 193 -13.34 0.68 -3.12
N ARG A 194 -12.25 -0.03 -3.44
CA ARG A 194 -11.35 -0.67 -2.45
C ARG A 194 -10.05 0.10 -2.19
N GLU A 195 -9.80 1.18 -2.90
CA GLU A 195 -8.57 1.94 -2.71
C GLU A 195 -8.67 2.94 -1.57
N CYS A 196 -7.51 3.27 -1.01
CA CYS A 196 -7.26 4.41 -0.16
C CYS A 196 -6.22 5.28 -0.89
N PRO A 197 -6.63 6.41 -1.49
CA PRO A 197 -5.72 7.26 -2.24
C PRO A 197 -4.77 8.02 -1.29
N ILE A 198 -3.50 8.14 -1.68
CA ILE A 198 -2.49 8.96 -1.02
C ILE A 198 -1.88 9.90 -2.07
N HIS A 199 -2.05 11.20 -1.85
CA HIS A 199 -1.56 12.22 -2.76
C HIS A 199 -0.22 12.78 -2.28
N LEU A 200 0.83 12.58 -3.07
CA LEU A 200 2.14 13.20 -2.82
C LEU A 200 2.27 14.52 -3.60
N GLY A 201 2.39 15.63 -2.89
CA GLY A 201 2.58 16.96 -3.48
C GLY A 201 3.94 17.16 -4.16
N VAL A 202 4.08 18.30 -4.85
CA VAL A 202 5.37 18.74 -5.39
C VAL A 202 6.33 19.00 -4.23
N MET A 203 7.53 18.41 -4.28
CA MET A 203 8.59 18.66 -3.31
C MET A 203 9.24 20.04 -3.55
N PRO A 204 9.09 21.02 -2.63
CA PRO A 204 9.75 22.33 -2.76
C PRO A 204 11.28 22.16 -2.76
N GLU A 205 11.99 23.00 -3.52
CA GLU A 205 13.44 22.90 -3.69
C GLU A 205 14.20 22.90 -2.35
N SER A 206 13.76 23.72 -1.39
CA SER A 206 14.36 23.84 -0.06
C SER A 206 14.25 22.57 0.81
N ARG A 207 13.39 21.63 0.42
CA ARG A 207 13.16 20.37 1.14
C ARG A 207 13.54 19.14 0.31
N ARG A 208 14.07 19.32 -0.90
CA ARG A 208 14.59 18.21 -1.69
C ARG A 208 15.77 17.58 -0.97
N MET A 209 15.77 16.27 -0.93
CA MET A 209 16.83 15.45 -0.38
C MET A 209 17.27 14.45 -1.44
N THR A 210 18.50 13.97 -1.34
CA THR A 210 18.93 12.86 -2.20
C THR A 210 18.21 11.57 -1.78
N ASP A 211 18.05 10.62 -2.70
CA ASP A 211 17.48 9.31 -2.39
C ASP A 211 18.28 8.58 -1.30
N ALA A 212 19.61 8.78 -1.27
CA ALA A 212 20.47 8.22 -0.23
C ALA A 212 20.17 8.80 1.15
N ASP A 213 19.93 10.11 1.26
CA ASP A 213 19.60 10.75 2.54
C ASP A 213 18.20 10.35 3.02
N ILE A 214 17.23 10.25 2.11
CA ILE A 214 15.87 9.77 2.43
C ILE A 214 15.94 8.33 2.95
N ARG A 215 16.66 7.45 2.22
CA ARG A 215 16.86 6.06 2.61
C ARG A 215 17.51 5.94 3.98
N ALA A 216 18.61 6.65 4.21
CA ALA A 216 19.31 6.61 5.50
C ALA A 216 18.44 7.08 6.67
N LYS A 217 17.65 8.14 6.49
CA LYS A 217 16.70 8.60 7.52
C LYS A 217 15.58 7.57 7.75
N ALA A 218 15.03 7.01 6.67
CA ALA A 218 13.98 6.01 6.77
C ALA A 218 14.47 4.74 7.48
N GLU A 219 15.63 4.20 7.11
CA GLU A 219 16.25 3.03 7.73
C GLU A 219 16.50 3.22 9.23
N ALA A 220 16.88 4.43 9.66
CA ALA A 220 17.08 4.75 11.07
C ALA A 220 15.78 4.91 11.89
N LEU A 221 14.66 5.18 11.21
CA LEU A 221 13.35 5.41 11.85
C LEU A 221 12.45 4.16 11.81
N ILE A 222 12.53 3.37 10.74
CA ILE A 222 11.67 2.19 10.52
C ILE A 222 11.64 1.23 11.72
N PRO A 223 12.77 0.83 12.33
CA PRO A 223 12.75 -0.07 13.49
C PRO A 223 11.94 0.47 14.67
N LYS A 224 12.02 1.79 14.89
CA LYS A 224 11.29 2.53 15.94
C LYS A 224 9.81 2.61 15.62
N VAL A 225 9.48 2.95 14.38
CA VAL A 225 8.07 3.02 13.96
C VAL A 225 7.40 1.65 14.04
N ARG A 226 8.11 0.58 13.66
CA ARG A 226 7.61 -0.79 13.76
C ARG A 226 7.29 -1.19 15.19
N GLU A 227 8.19 -0.93 16.13
CA GLU A 227 7.95 -1.19 17.55
C GLU A 227 6.77 -0.37 18.07
N PHE A 228 6.71 0.91 17.72
CA PHE A 228 5.61 1.79 18.12
C PHE A 228 4.26 1.25 17.63
N ILE A 229 4.17 0.77 16.37
CA ILE A 229 2.94 0.16 15.85
C ILE A 229 2.59 -1.11 16.66
N ILE A 230 3.56 -2.00 16.89
CA ILE A 230 3.35 -3.23 17.66
C ILE A 230 2.84 -2.91 19.08
N SER A 231 3.41 -1.90 19.73
CA SER A 231 3.08 -1.55 21.12
C SER A 231 1.70 -0.93 21.30
N ILE A 232 1.12 -0.34 20.26
CA ILE A 232 -0.25 0.23 20.32
C ILE A 232 -1.35 -0.76 19.92
N ILE A 233 -1.02 -1.90 19.30
CA ILE A 233 -2.02 -2.90 18.90
C ILE A 233 -2.91 -3.37 20.07
N PRO A 234 -2.38 -3.68 21.28
CA PRO A 234 -3.21 -4.07 22.42
C PRO A 234 -4.32 -3.04 22.74
N LYS A 235 -3.95 -1.75 22.79
CA LYS A 235 -4.89 -0.64 23.00
C LYS A 235 -5.91 -0.53 21.86
N ALA A 236 -5.50 -0.73 20.61
CA ALA A 236 -6.42 -0.74 19.49
C ALA A 236 -7.44 -1.90 19.58
N MET A 237 -7.02 -3.08 20.05
CA MET A 237 -7.92 -4.21 20.31
C MET A 237 -8.95 -3.93 21.41
N GLU A 238 -8.60 -3.13 22.43
CA GLU A 238 -9.54 -2.67 23.46
C GLU A 238 -10.59 -1.72 22.88
N LEU A 239 -10.18 -0.85 21.96
CA LEU A 239 -11.05 0.13 21.31
C LEU A 239 -12.02 -0.47 20.29
N TYR A 240 -11.75 -1.68 19.78
CA TYR A 240 -12.47 -2.29 18.66
C TYR A 240 -14.00 -2.26 18.83
N SER A 241 -14.53 -2.80 19.93
CA SER A 241 -15.98 -2.90 20.15
C SER A 241 -16.67 -1.53 20.23
N GLN A 242 -15.98 -0.50 20.75
CA GLN A 242 -16.49 0.86 20.77
C GLN A 242 -16.56 1.43 19.36
N VAL A 243 -15.46 1.35 18.60
CA VAL A 243 -15.37 1.91 17.24
C VAL A 243 -16.37 1.23 16.31
N GLU A 244 -16.47 -0.10 16.35
CA GLU A 244 -17.45 -0.87 15.57
C GLU A 244 -18.89 -0.40 15.84
N SER A 245 -19.23 -0.16 17.11
CA SER A 245 -20.56 0.34 17.48
C SER A 245 -20.82 1.76 16.97
N GLU A 246 -19.83 2.67 17.05
CA GLU A 246 -19.95 4.07 16.62
C GLU A 246 -20.10 4.22 15.08
N LEU A 247 -19.45 3.32 14.33
CA LEU A 247 -19.46 3.31 12.86
C LEU A 247 -20.60 2.48 12.28
N ARG A 248 -21.37 1.76 13.10
CA ARG A 248 -22.49 0.94 12.64
C ARG A 248 -23.47 1.76 11.79
N GLY A 249 -23.77 1.25 10.60
CA GLY A 249 -24.65 1.92 9.63
C GLY A 249 -23.98 3.00 8.77
N LYS A 250 -22.67 3.23 8.92
CA LYS A 250 -21.88 4.20 8.15
C LYS A 250 -20.70 3.57 7.41
N LEU A 251 -20.49 2.26 7.57
CA LEU A 251 -19.29 1.59 7.08
C LEU A 251 -19.23 1.57 5.54
N PRO A 252 -18.09 1.93 4.94
CA PRO A 252 -17.87 1.77 3.52
C PRO A 252 -17.58 0.30 3.18
N ARG A 253 -17.33 0.00 1.90
CA ARG A 253 -17.02 -1.37 1.44
C ARG A 253 -15.86 -2.01 2.18
N MET A 254 -14.82 -1.25 2.49
CA MET A 254 -13.65 -1.70 3.26
C MET A 254 -13.89 -1.55 4.78
N ALA A 255 -14.97 -2.15 5.27
CA ALA A 255 -15.48 -1.94 6.64
C ALA A 255 -14.45 -2.28 7.74
N ASP A 256 -13.92 -3.52 7.75
CA ASP A 256 -12.97 -3.97 8.78
C ASP A 256 -11.68 -3.14 8.74
N PHE A 257 -11.20 -2.81 7.54
CA PHE A 257 -10.06 -1.91 7.34
C PHE A 257 -10.31 -0.55 8.00
N VAL A 258 -11.48 0.03 7.78
CA VAL A 258 -11.83 1.34 8.36
C VAL A 258 -11.97 1.28 9.87
N ILE A 259 -12.56 0.21 10.42
CA ILE A 259 -12.66 0.02 11.88
C ILE A 259 -11.25 -0.06 12.48
N TRP A 260 -10.37 -0.93 11.94
CA TRP A 260 -9.02 -1.10 12.48
C TRP A 260 -8.13 0.12 12.27
N GLY A 261 -8.23 0.80 11.13
CA GLY A 261 -7.54 2.06 10.89
C GLY A 261 -7.94 3.13 11.92
N GLU A 262 -9.23 3.24 12.21
CA GLU A 262 -9.77 4.14 13.23
C GLU A 262 -9.32 3.74 14.66
N CYS A 263 -9.32 2.45 14.98
CA CYS A 263 -8.77 1.94 16.25
C CYS A 263 -7.30 2.30 16.42
N GLY A 264 -6.48 2.10 15.36
CA GLY A 264 -5.06 2.42 15.36
C GLY A 264 -4.80 3.91 15.58
N ILE A 265 -5.50 4.76 14.83
CA ILE A 265 -5.36 6.22 14.93
C ILE A 265 -5.80 6.74 16.31
N ARG A 266 -6.89 6.23 16.89
CA ARG A 266 -7.26 6.54 18.29
C ARG A 266 -6.24 6.02 19.30
N ALA A 267 -5.69 4.83 19.08
CA ALA A 267 -4.68 4.26 19.95
C ALA A 267 -3.40 5.13 19.99
N MET A 268 -3.02 5.71 18.84
CA MET A 268 -1.95 6.71 18.70
C MET A 268 -2.25 8.05 19.39
N GLY A 269 -3.50 8.28 19.83
CA GLY A 269 -3.90 9.48 20.58
C GLY A 269 -4.58 10.57 19.73
N PHE A 270 -4.90 10.29 18.47
CA PHE A 270 -5.68 11.22 17.65
C PHE A 270 -7.17 11.21 18.04
N PRO A 271 -7.91 12.30 17.76
CA PRO A 271 -9.34 12.39 18.06
C PRO A 271 -10.17 11.28 17.41
N ALA A 272 -11.29 10.94 18.03
CA ALA A 272 -12.27 10.04 17.43
C ALA A 272 -12.76 10.57 16.06
N MET A 273 -13.04 9.64 15.16
CA MET A 273 -13.44 9.84 13.76
C MET A 273 -12.35 10.41 12.84
N SER A 274 -11.11 10.55 13.31
CA SER A 274 -10.05 11.14 12.49
C SER A 274 -9.74 10.29 11.24
N PHE A 275 -9.61 8.96 11.39
CA PHE A 275 -9.32 8.09 10.26
C PHE A 275 -10.55 7.93 9.36
N TYR A 276 -11.71 7.66 9.96
CA TYR A 276 -12.95 7.50 9.21
C TYR A 276 -13.24 8.74 8.35
N ASN A 277 -13.17 9.94 8.91
CA ASN A 277 -13.46 11.16 8.16
C ASN A 277 -12.43 11.39 7.05
N ALA A 278 -11.13 11.22 7.34
CA ALA A 278 -10.08 11.34 6.34
C ALA A 278 -10.28 10.36 5.17
N TYR A 279 -10.64 9.10 5.47
CA TYR A 279 -10.87 8.08 4.46
C TYR A 279 -12.10 8.41 3.62
N MET A 280 -13.22 8.73 4.27
CA MET A 280 -14.46 9.07 3.61
C MET A 280 -14.35 10.33 2.73
N GLU A 281 -13.58 11.33 3.15
CA GLU A 281 -13.31 12.54 2.36
C GLU A 281 -12.43 12.22 1.14
N ALA A 282 -11.34 11.47 1.32
CA ALA A 282 -10.45 11.09 0.22
C ALA A 282 -11.16 10.22 -0.82
N LYS A 283 -12.07 9.33 -0.40
CA LYS A 283 -12.93 8.56 -1.30
C LYS A 283 -13.85 9.44 -2.12
N HIS A 284 -14.44 10.45 -1.49
CA HIS A 284 -15.33 11.37 -2.16
C HIS A 284 -14.61 12.21 -3.21
N GLU A 285 -13.43 12.76 -2.86
CA GLU A 285 -12.59 13.50 -3.79
C GLU A 285 -12.20 12.65 -5.00
N GLU A 286 -11.78 11.40 -4.78
CA GLU A 286 -11.42 10.47 -5.86
C GLU A 286 -12.64 10.14 -6.74
N THR A 287 -13.81 9.88 -6.16
CA THR A 287 -15.05 9.68 -6.95
C THR A 287 -15.32 10.90 -7.83
N VAL A 288 -15.17 12.11 -7.29
CA VAL A 288 -15.38 13.37 -8.03
C VAL A 288 -14.36 13.54 -9.15
N ASP A 289 -13.09 13.20 -8.93
CA ASP A 289 -12.04 13.32 -9.94
C ASP A 289 -12.18 12.30 -11.07
N VAL A 290 -12.43 11.02 -10.75
CA VAL A 290 -12.73 9.99 -11.77
C VAL A 290 -13.97 10.36 -12.57
N ALA A 291 -14.97 10.95 -11.92
CA ALA A 291 -16.17 11.44 -12.58
C ALA A 291 -15.89 12.57 -13.58
N ARG A 292 -14.99 13.50 -13.25
CA ARG A 292 -14.58 14.59 -14.17
C ARG A 292 -13.93 14.04 -15.43
N ASP A 293 -13.15 12.98 -15.32
CA ASP A 293 -12.44 12.34 -16.44
C ASP A 293 -13.29 11.35 -17.25
N THR A 294 -14.47 10.98 -16.73
CA THR A 294 -15.38 10.04 -17.40
C THR A 294 -16.33 10.77 -18.34
N LEU A 295 -16.12 10.64 -19.66
CA LEU A 295 -16.91 11.31 -20.70
C LEU A 295 -18.44 11.19 -20.53
N ILE A 296 -18.93 10.01 -20.13
CA ILE A 296 -20.37 9.77 -19.92
C ILE A 296 -20.89 10.61 -18.74
N ILE A 297 -20.12 10.70 -17.66
CA ILE A 297 -20.50 11.47 -16.47
C ILE A 297 -20.48 12.97 -16.78
N SER A 298 -19.41 13.48 -17.42
CA SER A 298 -19.34 14.88 -17.84
C SER A 298 -20.50 15.25 -18.76
N ALA A 299 -20.86 14.36 -19.69
CA ALA A 299 -22.00 14.55 -20.58
C ALA A 299 -23.35 14.55 -19.83
N ILE A 300 -23.53 13.67 -18.83
CA ILE A 300 -24.73 13.66 -17.98
C ILE A 300 -24.81 14.93 -17.12
N GLN A 301 -23.69 15.40 -16.55
CA GLN A 301 -23.64 16.65 -15.80
C GLN A 301 -24.00 17.85 -16.68
N GLY A 302 -23.47 17.90 -17.91
CA GLY A 302 -23.84 18.91 -18.90
C GLY A 302 -25.32 18.86 -19.26
N LEU A 303 -25.85 17.66 -19.49
CA LEU A 303 -27.27 17.44 -19.75
C LEU A 303 -28.15 17.90 -18.59
N MET A 304 -27.74 17.61 -17.35
CA MET A 304 -28.52 17.90 -16.14
C MET A 304 -28.25 19.29 -15.55
N ALA A 305 -27.34 20.08 -16.11
CA ALA A 305 -26.93 21.38 -15.56
C ALA A 305 -28.11 22.33 -15.30
N ASN A 306 -29.10 22.33 -16.21
CA ASN A 306 -30.30 23.16 -16.12
C ASN A 306 -31.58 22.32 -16.00
N ARG A 307 -31.49 21.10 -15.46
CA ARG A 307 -32.62 20.16 -15.34
C ARG A 307 -32.63 19.49 -13.97
N GLU A 308 -33.81 19.44 -13.34
CA GLU A 308 -34.02 18.64 -12.13
C GLU A 308 -34.26 17.16 -12.44
N GLU A 309 -34.84 16.88 -13.61
CA GLU A 309 -35.20 15.54 -14.05
C GLU A 309 -35.04 15.41 -15.57
N TRP A 310 -34.58 14.25 -16.02
CA TRP A 310 -34.64 13.81 -17.40
C TRP A 310 -35.32 12.44 -17.51
N LYS A 311 -36.14 12.24 -18.55
CA LYS A 311 -36.84 10.99 -18.88
C LYS A 311 -36.77 10.71 -20.38
N GLY A 312 -36.50 9.47 -20.76
CA GLY A 312 -36.53 9.03 -22.16
C GLY A 312 -35.98 7.62 -22.34
N THR A 313 -35.93 7.15 -23.59
CA THR A 313 -35.32 5.85 -23.91
C THR A 313 -33.79 5.93 -23.79
N THR A 314 -33.12 4.78 -23.76
CA THR A 314 -31.64 4.77 -23.76
C THR A 314 -31.07 5.35 -25.06
N LYS A 315 -31.82 5.26 -26.16
CA LYS A 315 -31.51 5.91 -27.43
C LYS A 315 -31.55 7.43 -27.32
N ASP A 316 -32.67 7.96 -26.83
CA ASP A 316 -32.84 9.41 -26.67
C ASP A 316 -31.76 9.99 -25.74
N LEU A 317 -31.41 9.24 -24.69
CA LEU A 317 -30.30 9.62 -23.82
C LEU A 317 -28.99 9.70 -24.59
N LEU A 318 -28.64 8.66 -25.36
CA LEU A 318 -27.39 8.61 -26.11
C LEU A 318 -27.28 9.77 -27.09
N ASP A 319 -28.33 9.99 -27.90
CA ASP A 319 -28.38 11.05 -28.91
C ASP A 319 -28.18 12.44 -28.28
N MET A 320 -28.76 12.67 -27.11
CA MET A 320 -28.54 13.93 -26.40
C MET A 320 -27.15 14.04 -25.77
N LEU A 321 -26.61 12.96 -25.19
CA LEU A 321 -25.28 12.97 -24.59
C LEU A 321 -24.18 13.27 -25.62
N GLU A 322 -24.38 12.87 -26.88
CA GLU A 322 -23.46 13.20 -27.99
C GLU A 322 -23.29 14.72 -28.20
N SER A 323 -24.28 15.52 -27.82
CA SER A 323 -24.20 16.99 -27.92
C SER A 323 -23.29 17.64 -26.86
N PHE A 324 -22.88 16.86 -25.84
CA PHE A 324 -22.02 17.32 -24.74
C PHE A 324 -20.59 16.78 -24.84
N VAL A 325 -20.24 16.13 -25.95
CA VAL A 325 -18.89 15.63 -26.22
C VAL A 325 -18.41 16.09 -27.60
N THR A 326 -17.11 16.23 -27.77
CA THR A 326 -16.52 16.54 -29.07
C THR A 326 -16.59 15.35 -30.03
N GLU A 327 -16.52 15.60 -31.34
CA GLU A 327 -16.48 14.55 -32.36
C GLU A 327 -15.35 13.52 -32.14
N ASN A 328 -14.19 13.96 -31.66
CA ASN A 328 -13.08 13.05 -31.33
C ASN A 328 -13.41 12.17 -30.11
N GLN A 329 -14.02 12.72 -29.07
CA GLN A 329 -14.47 11.97 -27.89
C GLN A 329 -15.57 10.97 -28.26
N ARG A 330 -16.53 11.36 -29.10
CA ARG A 330 -17.59 10.49 -29.63
C ARG A 330 -17.05 9.27 -30.38
N LYS A 331 -15.97 9.47 -31.17
CA LYS A 331 -15.32 8.38 -31.93
C LYS A 331 -14.44 7.45 -31.08
N SER A 332 -14.05 7.91 -29.88
CA SER A 332 -13.17 7.18 -28.97
C SER A 332 -13.76 5.82 -28.53
N LYS A 333 -12.92 4.96 -27.95
CA LYS A 333 -13.39 3.70 -27.34
C LYS A 333 -14.12 3.92 -26.01
N ALA A 334 -13.89 5.06 -25.35
CA ALA A 334 -14.43 5.37 -24.03
C ALA A 334 -15.89 5.84 -24.08
N PHE A 335 -16.36 6.36 -25.22
CA PHE A 335 -17.74 6.77 -25.39
C PHE A 335 -18.61 5.61 -25.94
N PRO A 336 -19.83 5.39 -25.40
CA PRO A 336 -20.70 4.31 -25.86
C PRO A 336 -21.17 4.56 -27.30
N LYS A 337 -21.07 3.53 -28.14
CA LYS A 337 -21.42 3.59 -29.57
C LYS A 337 -22.84 3.11 -29.88
N ASP A 338 -23.53 2.58 -28.88
CA ASP A 338 -24.87 2.04 -29.00
C ASP A 338 -25.57 2.04 -27.63
N GLU A 339 -26.90 1.93 -27.66
CA GLU A 339 -27.78 1.95 -26.49
C GLU A 339 -27.43 0.86 -25.48
N ARG A 340 -27.03 -0.32 -25.96
CA ARG A 340 -26.72 -1.47 -25.09
C ARG A 340 -25.46 -1.19 -24.27
N ARG A 341 -24.42 -0.61 -24.90
CA ARG A 341 -23.19 -0.18 -24.24
C ARG A 341 -23.48 0.92 -23.24
N LEU A 342 -24.29 1.93 -23.60
CA LEU A 342 -24.68 2.99 -22.67
C LEU A 342 -25.43 2.39 -21.45
N GLY A 343 -26.39 1.50 -21.67
CA GLY A 343 -27.14 0.85 -20.59
C GLY A 343 -26.28 -0.05 -19.68
N ARG A 344 -25.16 -0.59 -20.18
CA ARG A 344 -24.17 -1.29 -19.34
C ARG A 344 -23.32 -0.30 -18.55
N ALA A 345 -22.78 0.72 -19.22
CA ALA A 345 -21.96 1.74 -18.57
C ALA A 345 -22.75 2.48 -17.48
N LEU A 346 -24.01 2.86 -17.72
CA LEU A 346 -24.86 3.50 -16.71
C LEU A 346 -25.04 2.62 -15.47
N ARG A 347 -25.22 1.31 -15.63
CA ARG A 347 -25.33 0.37 -14.49
C ARG A 347 -24.04 0.29 -13.69
N GLU A 348 -22.90 0.31 -14.37
CA GLU A 348 -21.58 0.31 -13.73
C GLU A 348 -21.30 1.63 -12.99
N LEU A 349 -21.78 2.75 -13.54
CA LEU A 349 -21.61 4.10 -12.98
C LEU A 349 -22.70 4.52 -11.98
N LEU A 350 -23.69 3.66 -11.68
CA LEU A 350 -24.78 3.98 -10.74
C LEU A 350 -24.28 4.48 -9.37
N PRO A 351 -23.30 3.81 -8.71
CA PRO A 351 -22.81 4.29 -7.41
C PRO A 351 -22.18 5.68 -7.51
N THR A 352 -21.34 5.89 -8.53
CA THR A 352 -20.68 7.18 -8.80
C THR A 352 -21.70 8.29 -9.07
N LEU A 353 -22.69 8.03 -9.92
CA LEU A 353 -23.73 9.02 -10.23
C LEU A 353 -24.55 9.38 -9.00
N HIS A 354 -24.88 8.41 -8.15
CA HIS A 354 -25.58 8.65 -6.89
C HIS A 354 -24.76 9.55 -5.96
N GLU A 355 -23.46 9.31 -5.82
CA GLU A 355 -22.57 10.13 -5.00
C GLU A 355 -22.47 11.59 -5.49
N LEU A 356 -22.48 11.78 -6.81
CA LEU A 356 -22.54 13.10 -7.46
C LEU A 356 -23.94 13.77 -7.38
N GLY A 357 -24.89 13.14 -6.70
CA GLY A 357 -26.24 13.68 -6.51
C GLY A 357 -27.20 13.40 -7.67
N PHE A 358 -26.98 12.33 -8.43
CA PHE A 358 -27.86 11.87 -9.50
C PHE A 358 -28.41 10.46 -9.22
N GLU A 359 -29.72 10.34 -9.14
CA GLU A 359 -30.41 9.05 -9.10
C GLU A 359 -30.76 8.62 -10.53
N VAL A 360 -30.29 7.44 -10.95
CA VAL A 360 -30.63 6.86 -12.25
C VAL A 360 -31.45 5.59 -12.06
N THR A 361 -32.68 5.61 -12.57
CA THR A 361 -33.63 4.49 -12.46
C THR A 361 -34.14 4.06 -13.83
N THR A 362 -34.65 2.83 -13.91
CA THR A 362 -35.38 2.33 -15.08
C THR A 362 -36.83 2.14 -14.68
N LEU A 363 -37.74 2.81 -15.35
CA LEU A 363 -39.17 2.73 -15.06
C LEU A 363 -39.76 1.42 -15.59
N THR A 364 -40.73 0.87 -14.86
CA THR A 364 -41.52 -0.30 -15.25
C THR A 364 -42.74 0.12 -16.06
N ASP A 365 -42.50 0.71 -17.23
CA ASP A 365 -43.52 1.28 -18.12
C ASP A 365 -43.67 0.52 -19.46
N GLY A 366 -43.04 -0.66 -19.57
CA GLY A 366 -43.02 -1.46 -20.81
C GLY A 366 -42.02 -0.97 -21.87
N ASN A 367 -41.59 0.29 -21.80
CA ASN A 367 -40.63 0.91 -22.74
C ASN A 367 -39.20 0.97 -22.18
N ARG A 368 -39.00 0.53 -20.92
CA ARG A 368 -37.70 0.55 -20.22
C ARG A 368 -37.12 1.97 -20.15
N THR A 369 -37.99 2.96 -19.96
CA THR A 369 -37.61 4.37 -19.88
C THR A 369 -36.59 4.59 -18.77
N LYS A 370 -35.55 5.34 -19.08
CA LYS A 370 -34.54 5.78 -18.12
C LYS A 370 -34.98 7.11 -17.52
N MET A 371 -34.80 7.24 -16.21
CA MET A 371 -35.03 8.47 -15.48
C MET A 371 -33.75 8.86 -14.76
N ILE A 372 -33.30 10.09 -14.94
CA ILE A 372 -32.16 10.69 -14.22
C ILE A 372 -32.71 11.85 -13.42
N LYS A 373 -32.55 11.83 -12.11
CA LYS A 373 -33.09 12.85 -11.20
C LYS A 373 -31.98 13.43 -10.34
N ARG A 374 -31.97 14.75 -10.16
CA ARG A 374 -31.09 15.43 -9.21
C ARG A 374 -31.64 15.20 -7.79
N ILE A 375 -30.80 14.66 -6.91
CA ILE A 375 -31.14 14.39 -5.50
C ILE A 375 -30.33 15.25 -4.51
N GLY A 376 -29.50 16.16 -5.04
CA GLY A 376 -28.53 16.95 -4.27
C GLY A 376 -27.26 16.15 -3.97
N GLU A 377 -26.12 16.82 -3.86
CA GLU A 377 -24.88 16.17 -3.44
C GLU A 377 -25.10 15.51 -2.07
N THR A 378 -24.92 14.20 -2.01
CA THR A 378 -25.25 13.41 -0.81
C THR A 378 -24.21 13.58 0.29
N TYR A 379 -23.13 14.34 0.05
CA TYR A 379 -22.01 14.51 0.96
C TYR A 379 -22.07 15.84 1.74
N LYS A 380 -22.60 15.78 2.96
CA LYS A 380 -22.39 16.80 3.99
C LYS A 380 -21.65 16.19 5.17
N VAL A 381 -20.37 15.90 5.02
CA VAL A 381 -19.49 15.68 6.19
C VAL A 381 -19.11 17.06 6.72
N ASN A 382 -19.32 17.31 8.01
CA ASN A 382 -18.93 18.56 8.67
C ASN A 382 -17.41 18.52 8.94
N VAL A 383 -16.59 19.04 8.01
CA VAL A 383 -15.12 18.87 7.98
C VAL A 383 -14.35 19.93 8.80
N SER A 384 -15.01 20.84 9.52
CA SER A 384 -14.31 21.99 10.13
C SER A 384 -13.40 21.68 11.34
N ASN A 385 -13.28 20.42 11.78
CA ASN A 385 -12.64 20.07 13.05
C ASN A 385 -11.39 19.18 12.98
N VAL A 386 -10.86 18.83 11.80
CA VAL A 386 -9.57 18.11 11.72
C VAL A 386 -8.42 19.12 11.93
N LYS A 387 -8.31 19.65 13.15
CA LYS A 387 -7.11 20.36 13.60
C LYS A 387 -6.22 19.38 14.34
N THR A 388 -5.01 19.18 13.85
CA THR A 388 -3.91 18.51 14.54
C THR A 388 -3.41 19.36 15.71
N ASN A 389 -4.25 19.60 16.72
CA ASN A 389 -3.83 20.22 17.97
C ASN A 389 -3.56 19.12 19.00
N LEU A 390 -2.34 18.57 18.97
CA LEU A 390 -1.87 17.72 20.07
C LEU A 390 -1.68 18.58 21.33
N SER A 391 -2.39 18.24 22.41
CA SER A 391 -1.93 18.59 23.75
C SER A 391 -0.97 17.48 24.21
N LEU A 392 0.33 17.75 24.15
CA LEU A 392 1.36 16.84 24.63
C LEU A 392 1.26 16.73 26.16
N ARG A 393 0.51 15.73 26.65
CA ARG A 393 0.72 15.24 28.01
C ARG A 393 1.80 14.17 27.94
N ASN A 394 2.99 14.52 28.45
CA ASN A 394 4.12 13.62 28.69
C ASN A 394 3.63 12.28 29.27
N THR A 395 3.44 11.28 28.42
CA THR A 395 3.21 9.91 28.85
C THR A 395 4.58 9.32 29.07
N ARG A 396 5.02 9.32 30.33
CA ARG A 396 6.23 8.62 30.75
C ARG A 396 6.10 7.16 30.33
N SER A 397 7.11 6.68 29.62
CA SER A 397 7.39 5.27 29.38
C SER A 397 7.25 4.47 30.67
N VAL A 398 6.32 3.52 30.71
CA VAL A 398 6.28 2.50 31.77
C VAL A 398 7.39 1.52 31.47
N LYS A 399 8.56 1.76 32.07
CA LYS A 399 9.71 0.87 32.02
C LYS A 399 9.40 -0.35 32.90
N LEU A 400 8.93 -1.45 32.33
CA LEU A 400 8.91 -2.74 33.03
C LEU A 400 10.35 -3.22 33.19
N THR A 401 10.91 -2.91 34.35
CA THR A 401 12.25 -3.36 34.75
C THR A 401 12.14 -4.80 35.24
N ILE A 402 12.63 -5.76 34.47
CA ILE A 402 12.79 -7.15 34.92
C ILE A 402 14.06 -7.20 35.78
N THR A 403 13.90 -7.03 37.09
CA THR A 403 14.92 -7.41 38.08
C THR A 403 14.62 -8.82 38.58
N LYS A 404 15.50 -9.78 38.24
CA LYS A 404 15.63 -11.03 38.98
C LYS A 404 16.09 -10.70 40.40
N ASN A 405 15.18 -10.88 41.36
CA ASN A 405 15.39 -11.35 42.74
C ASN A 405 14.42 -10.67 43.71
N GLY A 406 13.74 -11.49 44.52
CA GLY A 406 13.23 -11.09 45.83
C GLY A 406 11.74 -10.78 45.89
N PHE A 407 10.96 -11.77 46.30
CA PHE A 407 9.71 -11.54 47.01
C PHE A 407 9.97 -10.67 48.25
N GLN A 408 9.25 -9.56 48.40
CA GLN A 408 8.92 -9.00 49.71
C GLN A 408 7.41 -8.74 49.75
N LYS A 409 6.71 -9.63 50.46
CA LYS A 409 5.35 -9.42 50.96
C LYS A 409 5.53 -9.00 52.41
N THR A 410 5.31 -7.73 52.74
CA THR A 410 5.09 -7.30 54.12
C THR A 410 3.61 -7.43 54.43
N SER A 411 3.21 -8.59 54.97
CA SER A 411 1.93 -8.75 55.65
C SER A 411 2.10 -8.36 57.11
N ASN A 412 1.19 -7.51 57.59
CA ASN A 412 1.11 -7.08 58.97
C ASN A 412 0.81 -8.25 59.92
N VAL A 413 1.65 -8.36 60.96
CA VAL A 413 1.37 -8.79 62.34
C VAL A 413 1.07 -10.28 62.63
N SER A 414 2.08 -10.88 63.29
CA SER A 414 2.15 -11.84 64.42
C SER A 414 1.36 -13.15 64.50
N GLU A 415 2.16 -14.15 64.93
CA GLU A 415 1.89 -15.37 65.73
C GLU A 415 1.82 -16.75 65.03
N ALA A 416 2.75 -17.58 65.52
CA ALA A 416 2.72 -19.02 65.75
C ALA A 416 2.93 -20.03 64.58
N GLU A 417 4.10 -20.68 64.73
CA GLU A 417 4.38 -22.12 64.57
C GLU A 417 4.75 -22.73 63.21
N ALA A 418 5.92 -23.38 63.28
CA ALA A 418 6.71 -24.07 62.27
C ALA A 418 6.01 -25.25 61.59
N VAL A 419 6.39 -25.53 60.32
CA VAL A 419 6.84 -26.87 59.90
C VAL A 419 7.89 -26.72 58.78
N ASN A 420 9.07 -27.31 59.01
CA ASN A 420 10.15 -27.50 58.05
C ASN A 420 9.78 -28.56 57.00
N TYR A 421 10.16 -28.35 55.74
CA TYR A 421 10.64 -29.47 54.92
C TYR A 421 11.77 -29.03 53.98
N ARG A 422 12.84 -29.82 54.04
CA ARG A 422 14.16 -29.65 53.43
C ARG A 422 14.28 -30.75 52.38
N MET A 423 14.66 -30.42 51.15
CA MET A 423 15.28 -31.40 50.24
C MET A 423 16.43 -30.74 49.46
N GLU A 424 17.63 -31.20 49.79
CA GLU A 424 18.88 -31.01 49.06
C GLU A 424 19.06 -32.20 48.09
N SER A 425 19.54 -31.93 46.87
CA SER A 425 20.50 -32.79 46.14
C SER A 425 21.15 -31.94 45.04
N LYS A 426 22.37 -31.43 45.24
CA LYS A 426 23.69 -32.03 44.94
C LYS A 426 23.95 -32.30 43.46
N ASN A 427 24.89 -31.49 42.95
CA ASN A 427 26.02 -31.74 42.05
C ASN A 427 25.78 -32.51 40.74
N ASP A 428 26.22 -31.93 39.63
CA ASP A 428 27.44 -32.43 38.99
C ASP A 428 28.17 -31.37 38.14
N ILE A 429 29.49 -31.53 38.16
CA ILE A 429 30.56 -30.68 37.67
C ILE A 429 31.09 -31.32 36.39
N THR A 430 31.35 -30.53 35.35
CA THR A 430 32.54 -30.76 34.49
C THR A 430 33.04 -29.44 33.94
N ASP A 431 34.35 -29.32 34.01
CA ASP A 431 35.20 -28.15 33.92
C ASP A 431 36.09 -28.25 32.65
N ILE A 432 36.71 -27.13 32.24
CA ILE A 432 37.98 -27.01 31.45
C ILE A 432 37.83 -27.13 29.89
N ASN A 433 38.33 -26.23 29.01
CA ASN A 433 39.60 -25.47 29.01
C ASN A 433 39.61 -24.22 28.09
N PHE A 434 40.48 -23.27 28.43
CA PHE A 434 40.89 -22.06 27.69
C PHE A 434 41.95 -22.33 26.61
N HIS A 435 42.02 -21.48 25.58
CA HIS A 435 43.29 -21.04 24.99
C HIS A 435 43.20 -19.62 24.42
N GLU A 436 44.01 -18.72 24.97
CA GLU A 436 44.32 -17.36 24.51
C GLU A 436 45.63 -17.32 23.71
N LEU A 437 45.89 -16.12 23.15
CA LEU A 437 47.14 -15.47 22.70
C LEU A 437 47.30 -15.38 21.17
N GLY A 438 47.60 -14.23 20.56
CA GLY A 438 47.88 -12.90 21.08
C GLY A 438 48.36 -11.93 19.98
N ASP A 439 48.02 -10.66 20.16
CA ASP A 439 48.86 -9.44 20.09
C ASP A 439 49.67 -8.99 18.83
N LYS A 440 49.44 -7.70 18.51
CA LYS A 440 50.40 -6.58 18.22
C LYS A 440 50.78 -6.16 16.78
N LYS A 441 50.31 -4.93 16.48
CA LYS A 441 51.03 -3.67 16.14
C LYS A 441 51.70 -3.42 14.76
N ASN A 442 51.35 -2.23 14.24
CA ASN A 442 52.20 -1.12 13.73
C ASN A 442 52.41 -0.87 12.21
N VAL A 443 51.84 0.26 11.77
CA VAL A 443 52.39 1.44 11.02
C VAL A 443 53.23 1.28 9.74
N LYS A 444 52.81 2.08 8.72
CA LYS A 444 53.57 2.87 7.72
C LYS A 444 53.38 2.44 6.26
N THR A 445 52.82 3.33 5.46
CA THR A 445 53.12 3.43 4.02
C THR A 445 53.07 4.89 3.57
N ASN A 446 54.16 5.35 2.94
CA ASN A 446 54.22 6.57 2.13
C ASN A 446 55.17 6.33 0.94
N SER A 447 54.97 7.09 -0.14
CA SER A 447 55.72 7.22 -1.42
C SER A 447 55.42 6.18 -2.53
N GLN A 448 54.74 6.60 -3.63
CA GLN A 448 55.22 7.16 -4.93
C GLN A 448 55.27 6.04 -5.99
N SER A 449 54.89 6.13 -7.28
CA SER A 449 54.54 7.16 -8.28
C SER A 449 53.87 6.42 -9.47
N ARG A 450 52.93 6.97 -10.27
CA ARG A 450 53.11 7.74 -11.52
C ARG A 450 51.70 8.06 -12.07
N MET A 451 51.32 9.34 -12.18
CA MET A 451 51.19 10.16 -13.40
C MET A 451 50.04 9.82 -14.38
N ASP A 452 49.04 10.71 -14.29
CA ASP A 452 47.95 11.22 -15.17
C ASP A 452 48.34 11.46 -16.67
N PRO A 453 47.45 11.89 -17.63
CA PRO A 453 46.31 12.81 -17.40
C PRO A 453 45.01 12.68 -18.25
N SER A 454 43.99 13.40 -17.75
CA SER A 454 43.04 14.27 -18.47
C SER A 454 41.92 13.65 -19.34
N ASN A 455 40.65 13.94 -19.02
CA ASN A 455 40.02 15.21 -19.41
C ASN A 455 38.60 15.34 -18.81
N SER A 456 38.40 16.42 -18.05
CA SER A 456 37.12 16.96 -17.60
C SER A 456 36.77 18.17 -18.48
N TYR A 457 35.52 18.28 -18.93
CA TYR A 457 35.00 19.55 -19.46
C TYR A 457 33.72 19.97 -18.74
N VAL A 458 33.83 21.15 -18.12
CA VAL A 458 32.76 22.03 -17.66
C VAL A 458 32.46 23.00 -18.81
N LEU A 459 31.19 23.29 -19.09
CA LEU A 459 30.80 24.46 -19.88
C LEU A 459 29.80 25.31 -19.08
N LYS A 460 30.18 26.58 -18.94
CA LYS A 460 29.39 27.70 -18.41
C LYS A 460 28.49 28.25 -19.50
N LYS A 461 27.37 28.83 -19.08
CA LYS A 461 26.47 29.71 -19.86
C LYS A 461 27.15 31.02 -20.25
N ASP A 462 26.69 31.57 -21.36
CA ASP A 462 26.88 32.92 -21.84
C ASP A 462 25.53 33.65 -22.01
N ASP A 463 25.59 34.94 -21.69
CA ASP A 463 24.51 35.92 -21.70
C ASP A 463 24.43 36.61 -23.06
N GLU A 464 23.52 36.19 -23.94
CA GLU A 464 23.01 37.01 -25.04
C GLU A 464 21.70 36.38 -25.55
N GLY A 465 20.57 36.92 -25.07
CA GLY A 465 19.25 36.46 -25.45
C GLY A 465 18.97 36.69 -26.94
N ASN A 466 18.70 35.60 -27.67
CA ASN A 466 17.82 35.63 -28.84
C ASN A 466 17.21 34.24 -29.14
N LEU A 467 15.92 34.28 -29.45
CA LEU A 467 15.06 33.19 -29.93
C LEU A 467 15.19 33.01 -31.45
N ASN A 468 15.09 31.76 -31.94
CA ASN A 468 14.37 31.32 -33.17
C ASN A 468 14.73 29.84 -33.47
N THR A 469 13.80 28.89 -33.55
CA THR A 469 12.73 28.60 -34.55
C THR A 469 13.21 28.19 -35.95
N SER A 470 12.45 27.24 -36.55
CA SER A 470 12.52 26.59 -37.87
C SER A 470 13.44 25.36 -37.97
N SER A 471 13.01 24.13 -38.33
CA SER A 471 12.10 23.57 -39.36
C SER A 471 12.72 23.44 -40.76
N HIS A 472 12.44 22.29 -41.40
CA HIS A 472 12.71 21.86 -42.79
C HIS A 472 14.10 21.28 -43.09
N ASP A 473 14.27 20.30 -43.99
CA ASP A 473 13.45 19.23 -44.57
C ASP A 473 14.40 18.46 -45.53
N GLU A 474 13.88 17.40 -46.16
CA GLU A 474 14.37 16.72 -47.38
C GLU A 474 15.33 15.52 -47.18
N ILE A 475 14.85 14.27 -47.29
CA ILE A 475 14.36 13.50 -48.48
C ILE A 475 15.51 12.93 -49.33
N THR A 476 15.58 11.59 -49.38
CA THR A 476 15.78 10.72 -50.56
C THR A 476 15.39 9.30 -50.11
N ASP A 477 14.16 8.81 -50.36
CA ASP A 477 13.67 8.10 -51.57
C ASP A 477 14.63 6.99 -52.08
N THR A 478 14.47 5.73 -51.63
CA THR A 478 13.77 4.56 -52.25
C THR A 478 14.74 3.60 -53.02
N PRO A 479 14.41 2.33 -53.36
CA PRO A 479 13.71 1.25 -52.61
C PRO A 479 14.16 -0.22 -52.95
N ILE A 480 13.43 -1.23 -52.40
CA ILE A 480 13.24 -2.65 -52.86
C ILE A 480 14.46 -3.60 -52.62
N LYS A 481 14.41 -4.81 -52.02
CA LYS A 481 13.61 -6.02 -52.35
C LYS A 481 13.77 -7.16 -51.32
N ASN A 482 12.78 -8.05 -51.28
CA ASN A 482 12.74 -9.38 -50.64
C ASN A 482 13.98 -10.26 -50.94
N ASP A 483 14.38 -11.10 -49.98
CA ASP A 483 14.20 -12.57 -50.10
C ASP A 483 14.65 -13.32 -48.83
N SER A 484 13.87 -14.33 -48.47
CA SER A 484 14.24 -15.38 -47.51
C SER A 484 15.31 -16.31 -48.12
N PRO A 485 16.01 -17.11 -47.29
CA PRO A 485 15.88 -18.54 -47.54
C PRO A 485 15.81 -19.42 -46.27
N HIS A 486 15.03 -20.48 -46.43
CA HIS A 486 15.01 -21.71 -45.63
C HIS A 486 16.30 -22.54 -45.75
N ARG A 487 16.62 -23.28 -44.67
CA ARG A 487 17.08 -24.71 -44.56
C ARG A 487 18.31 -24.89 -43.64
N PRO A 488 18.60 -26.11 -43.10
CA PRO A 488 17.76 -27.32 -42.97
C PRO A 488 17.84 -28.00 -41.57
N LEU A 489 17.04 -29.07 -41.44
CA LEU A 489 16.99 -30.10 -40.39
C LEU A 489 18.09 -31.18 -40.52
N SER A 490 18.17 -32.00 -39.45
CA SER A 490 18.68 -33.40 -39.27
C SER A 490 20.15 -33.64 -38.85
N PRO A 491 20.51 -34.78 -38.19
CA PRO A 491 19.75 -35.70 -37.30
C PRO A 491 20.53 -36.21 -36.05
N ASP A 492 19.84 -36.99 -35.20
CA ASP A 492 20.28 -38.11 -34.34
C ASP A 492 21.59 -38.06 -33.53
N LEU A 493 21.48 -38.23 -32.20
CA LEU A 493 22.35 -39.12 -31.43
C LEU A 493 21.56 -39.73 -30.25
N GLN A 494 21.43 -41.05 -30.30
CA GLN A 494 20.94 -41.91 -29.24
C GLN A 494 21.97 -42.05 -28.11
N GLY A 495 21.47 -42.21 -26.89
CA GLY A 495 21.98 -43.17 -25.90
C GLY A 495 23.19 -42.77 -25.06
N GLU A 496 22.97 -42.63 -23.74
CA GLU A 496 23.70 -43.42 -22.74
C GLU A 496 22.94 -43.40 -21.40
N GLN A 497 22.61 -44.60 -20.92
CA GLN A 497 22.16 -44.91 -19.57
C GLN A 497 23.38 -45.21 -18.67
N GLU A 498 23.14 -45.17 -17.36
CA GLU A 498 23.92 -45.75 -16.25
C GLU A 498 25.05 -44.91 -15.62
N LYS A 499 24.76 -44.24 -14.49
CA LYS A 499 24.93 -44.79 -13.13
C LYS A 499 24.31 -43.91 -12.06
#